data_AF-A0A965JV28-F1
#
_entry.id   AF-A0A965JV28-F1
#
_cell.length_a   1.000
_cell.length_b   1.000
_cell.length_c   1.000
_cell.angle_alpha   90.00
_cell.angle_beta   90.00
_cell.angle_gamma   90.00
#
_symmetry.space_group_name_H-M   'P 1'
#
loop_
_entity.id
_entity.type
_entity.pdbx_description
1 polymer ?
#
loop_
_entity_poly.entity_id
_entity_poly.type
_entity_poly.pdbx_seq_one_letter_code
_entity_poly.pdbx_strand_id
1 'polypeptide(L)' 'PIFVPEGEIRTFAEMSLEEKNKHSHRARAFQKMIEFLNELKI' A
#
# COMPACT_ATOMS: atom_id res chain seq x y z
N PRO A 1 5.05 -5.40 -16.64
CA PRO A 1 5.39 -4.43 -15.57
C PRO A 1 5.45 -3.00 -16.11
N ILE A 2 4.39 -2.22 -15.90
CA ILE A 2 4.24 -0.86 -16.47
C ILE A 2 3.93 0.22 -15.42
N PHE A 3 3.67 -0.18 -14.17
CA PHE A 3 3.29 0.75 -13.12
C PHE A 3 4.52 1.15 -12.31
N VAL A 4 4.91 2.42 -12.46
CA VAL A 4 5.90 3.10 -11.63
C VAL A 4 5.12 3.98 -10.66
N PRO A 5 5.24 3.77 -9.34
CA PRO A 5 4.59 4.64 -8.37
C PRO A 5 5.20 6.04 -8.40
N GLU A 6 4.41 7.04 -8.02
CA GLU A 6 4.84 8.43 -7.96
C GLU A 6 6.06 8.60 -7.04
N GLY A 7 7.07 9.33 -7.53
CA GLY A 7 8.31 9.61 -6.80
C GLY A 7 9.36 8.49 -6.87
N GLU A 8 9.12 7.45 -7.65
CA GLU A 8 10.05 6.33 -7.84
C GLU A 8 10.46 6.16 -9.30
N ILE A 9 11.59 5.50 -9.51
CA ILE A 9 12.11 5.19 -10.86
C ILE A 9 11.89 3.72 -11.23
N ARG A 10 11.60 2.88 -10.24
CA ARG A 10 11.38 1.43 -10.38
C ARG A 10 9.90 1.13 -10.55
N THR A 11 9.57 0.12 -11.35
CA THR A 11 8.22 -0.44 -11.41
C THR A 11 7.90 -1.25 -10.15
N PHE A 12 6.61 -1.47 -9.88
CA PHE A 12 6.18 -2.39 -8.81
C PHE A 12 6.69 -3.83 -8.94
N ALA A 13 7.14 -4.26 -10.12
CA ALA A 13 7.72 -5.59 -10.29
C ALA A 13 9.20 -5.66 -9.90
N GLU A 14 9.86 -4.51 -9.82
CA GLU A 14 11.27 -4.38 -9.41
C GLU A 14 11.42 -4.09 -7.91
N MET A 15 10.30 -3.86 -7.22
CA MET A 15 10.25 -3.66 -5.76
C MET A 15 10.09 -5.00 -5.05
N SER A 16 10.69 -5.11 -3.86
CA SER A 16 10.42 -6.20 -2.94
C SER A 16 8.95 -6.21 -2.51
N LEU A 17 8.48 -7.36 -2.04
CA LEU A 17 7.11 -7.49 -1.55
C LEU A 17 6.83 -6.55 -0.36
N GLU A 18 7.83 -6.30 0.47
CA GLU A 18 7.76 -5.39 1.62
C GLU A 18 7.60 -3.93 1.17
N GLU A 19 8.46 -3.45 0.27
CA GLU A 19 8.36 -2.10 -0.31
C GLU A 19 7.00 -1.89 -0.98
N LYS A 20 6.57 -2.85 -1.79
CA LYS A 20 5.27 -2.82 -2.48
C LYS A 20 4.11 -2.78 -1.50
N ASN A 21 4.15 -3.61 -0.46
CA ASN A 21 3.08 -3.67 0.53
C ASN A 21 2.99 -2.38 1.36
N LYS A 22 4.10 -1.68 1.62
CA LYS A 22 4.07 -0.41 2.35
C LYS A 22 3.35 0.71 1.58
N HIS A 23 3.43 0.71 0.26
CA HIS A 23 2.96 1.83 -0.57
C HIS A 23 1.77 1.53 -1.48
N SER A 24 1.29 0.28 -1.55
CA SER A 24 0.17 -0.08 -2.42
C SER A 24 -1.16 0.60 -2.04
N HIS A 25 -2.01 0.87 -3.04
CA HIS A 25 -3.40 1.32 -2.81
C HIS A 25 -4.16 0.38 -1.87
N ARG A 26 -3.90 -0.93 -1.97
CA ARG A 26 -4.48 -1.93 -1.08
C ARG A 26 -4.11 -1.68 0.37
N ALA A 27 -2.82 -1.50 0.67
CA ALA A 27 -2.39 -1.25 2.05
C ALA A 27 -2.99 0.04 2.61
N ARG A 28 -3.08 1.11 1.81
CA ARG A 28 -3.77 2.35 2.23
C ARG A 28 -5.26 2.13 2.53
N ALA A 29 -5.96 1.33 1.73
CA ALA A 29 -7.36 0.99 1.97
C ALA A 29 -7.54 0.15 3.25
N PHE A 30 -6.68 -0.85 3.46
CA PHE A 30 -6.69 -1.66 4.68
C PHE A 30 -6.37 -0.84 5.93
N GLN A 31 -5.42 0.09 5.86
CA GLN A 31 -5.10 0.99 6.97
C GLN A 31 -6.33 1.81 7.39
N LYS A 32 -7.04 2.41 6.43
CA LYS A 32 -8.30 3.13 6.70
C LYS A 32 -9.40 2.24 7.28
N MET A 33 -9.49 0.99 6.80
CA MET A 33 -10.43 0.01 7.34
C MET A 33 -10.11 -0.33 8.79
N ILE A 34 -8.83 -0.57 9.12
CA ILE A 34 -8.38 -0.86 10.49
C ILE A 34 -8.67 0.33 11.40
N GLU A 35 -8.37 1.56 10.97
CA GLU A 35 -8.71 2.78 11.71
C GLU A 35 -10.21 2.86 12.01
N PHE A 36 -11.05 2.65 10.99
CA PHE A 36 -12.51 2.63 11.15
C PHE A 36 -12.98 1.56 12.15
N LEU A 37 -12.45 0.34 12.07
CA LEU A 37 -12.82 -0.75 12.98
C LEU A 37 -12.37 -0.48 14.42
N ASN A 38 -11.19 0.12 14.61
CA ASN A 38 -10.68 0.52 15.92
C ASN A 38 -11.54 1.63 16.55
N GLU A 39 -12.00 2.59 15.75
CA GLU A 39 -12.94 3.63 16.22
C GLU A 39 -14.28 3.03 16.68
N LEU A 40 -14.74 1.95 16.04
CA LEU A 40 -15.94 1.21 16.43
C LEU A 40 -15.78 0.38 17.71
N LYS A 41 -14.57 0.30 18.30
CA LYS A 41 -14.23 -0.50 19.50
C LYS A 41 -14.68 -1.98 19.41
N ILE A 42 -14.56 -2.58 18.23
CA ILE A 42 -14.81 -4.01 18.02
C ILE A 42 -13.55 -4.80 18.38
#